data_AF-X1SU37-F1
#
_entry.id   AF-X1SU37-F1
#
_cell.length_a   1.000
_cell.length_b   1.000
_cell.length_c   1.000
_cell.angle_alpha   90.00
_cell.angle_beta   90.00
_cell.angle_gamma   90.00
#
_symmetry.space_group_name_H-M   'P 1'
#
loop_
_entity.id
_entity.type
_entity.pdbx_description
1 polymer ?
#
loop_
_entity_poly.entity_id
_entity_poly.type
_entity_poly.pdbx_seq_one_letter_code
_entity_poly.pdbx_strand_id
1 'polypeptide(L)' 'LNIAVGDRTPDDINYYVQAPNSNDVCLVDYTWYEVLERLVKEPPYALPSAD' A
#
# COMPACT_ATOMS: atom_id res chain seq x y z
N LEU A 1 -1.44 5.40 -8.13
CA LEU A 1 -0.48 4.80 -7.19
C LEU A 1 -0.50 3.29 -7.44
N ASN A 2 0.64 2.61 -7.58
CA ASN A 2 0.68 1.15 -7.81
C ASN A 2 1.48 0.43 -6.72
N ILE A 3 1.03 0.60 -5.46
CA ILE A 3 1.62 -0.05 -4.30
C ILE A 3 1.07 -1.48 -4.25
N ALA A 4 1.95 -2.47 -4.15
CA ALA A 4 1.56 -3.86 -3.94
C ALA A 4 1.56 -4.16 -2.44
N VAL A 5 0.47 -4.75 -1.95
CA VAL A 5 0.34 -5.21 -0.55
C VAL A 5 0.24 -6.73 -0.58
N GLY A 6 1.15 -7.40 0.14
CA GLY A 6 1.19 -8.85 0.32
C GLY A 6 0.50 -9.29 1.60
N ASP A 7 0.78 -10.53 2.02
CA ASP A 7 0.21 -11.13 3.22
C ASP A 7 0.73 -10.48 4.52
N ARG A 8 0.08 -10.82 5.64
CA ARG A 8 0.60 -10.52 6.97
C ARG A 8 1.87 -11.31 7.25
N THR A 9 2.75 -10.73 8.07
CA THR A 9 3.87 -11.45 8.66
C THR A 9 3.35 -12.56 9.58
N PRO A 10 4.12 -13.65 9.81
CA PRO A 10 3.66 -14.79 10.62
C PRO A 10 3.30 -14.46 12.08
N ASP A 11 3.75 -13.32 12.59
CA ASP A 11 3.42 -12.79 13.92
C ASP A 11 2.17 -11.89 13.92
N ASP A 12 1.53 -11.70 12.76
CA ASP A 12 0.33 -10.90 12.52
C ASP A 12 0.47 -9.38 12.79
N ILE A 13 1.68 -8.87 13.05
CA ILE A 13 1.87 -7.45 13.42
C ILE A 13 2.19 -6.54 12.23
N ASN A 14 2.58 -7.07 11.06
CA ASN A 14 2.87 -6.28 9.87
C ASN A 14 2.28 -6.89 8.59
N TYR A 15 2.25 -6.10 7.52
CA TYR A 15 2.06 -6.52 6.14
C TYR A 15 3.33 -6.28 5.32
N TYR A 16 3.60 -7.14 4.34
CA TYR A 16 4.63 -6.89 3.34
C TYR A 16 4.11 -5.90 2.29
N VAL A 17 4.88 -4.86 1.99
CA VAL A 17 4.49 -3.82 1.02
C VAL A 17 5.66 -3.51 0.09
N GLN A 18 5.35 -3.34 -1.20
CA GLN A 18 6.31 -2.93 -2.21
C GLN A 18 5.84 -1.68 -2.94
N ALA A 19 6.73 -0.68 -3.02
CA ALA A 19 6.49 0.55 -3.75
C ALA A 19 6.62 0.33 -5.27
N PRO A 20 5.91 1.12 -6.11
CA PRO A 20 6.06 1.04 -7.55
C PRO A 20 7.52 1.21 -7.98
N ASN A 21 7.97 0.39 -8.94
CA ASN A 21 9.32 0.43 -9.49
C ASN A 21 10.46 0.20 -8.47
N SER A 22 10.15 -0.38 -7.31
CA SER A 22 11.14 -0.83 -6.33
C SER A 22 11.15 -2.35 -6.24
N ASN A 23 12.33 -2.92 -6.00
CA ASN A 23 12.48 -4.33 -5.64
C ASN A 23 12.47 -4.53 -4.11
N ASP A 24 12.52 -3.46 -3.34
CA ASP A 24 12.56 -3.53 -1.89
C ASP A 24 11.18 -3.85 -1.33
N VAL A 25 11.14 -4.75 -0.36
CA VAL A 25 9.93 -5.10 0.40
C VAL A 25 10.07 -4.53 1.80
N CYS A 26 9.09 -3.70 2.18
CA CYS A 26 9.01 -3.07 3.48
C CYS A 26 7.95 -3.76 4.35
N LEU A 27 8.04 -3.57 5.66
CA LEU A 27 7.00 -3.92 6.62
C LEU A 27 6.17 -2.69 6.94
N VAL A 28 4.85 -2.85 6.96
CA VAL A 28 3.92 -1.85 7.45
C VAL A 28 3.13 -2.44 8.60
N ASP A 29 3.09 -1.74 9.72
CA ASP A 29 2.33 -2.14 10.90
C ASP A 29 0.85 -2.36 10.57
N TYR A 30 0.25 -3.41 11.14
CA TYR A 30 -1.12 -3.83 10.82
C TYR A 30 -2.16 -2.74 11.10
N THR A 31 -1.90 -1.82 12.03
CA THR A 31 -2.81 -0.70 12.35
C THR A 31 -2.90 0.33 11.22
N TRP A 32 -1.94 0.33 10.29
CA TRP A 32 -1.91 1.23 9.14
C TRP A 32 -2.50 0.63 7.86
N TYR A 33 -2.85 -0.66 7.85
CA TYR A 33 -3.32 -1.34 6.65
C TYR A 33 -4.52 -0.64 6.01
N GLU A 34 -5.55 -0.30 6.79
CA GLU A 34 -6.77 0.34 6.29
C GLU A 34 -6.48 1.70 5.63
N VAL A 35 -5.48 2.43 6.13
CA VAL A 35 -5.05 3.71 5.56
C VAL A 35 -4.40 3.51 4.20
N LEU A 36 -3.49 2.54 4.08
CA LEU A 36 -2.85 2.22 2.80
C LEU A 36 -3.83 1.66 1.78
N GLU A 37 -4.73 0.77 2.21
CA GLU A 37 -5.78 0.22 1.36
C GLU A 37 -6.66 1.34 0.77
N ARG A 38 -7.08 2.29 1.61
CA ARG A 38 -7.84 3.46 1.16
C ARG A 38 -7.03 4.35 0.21
N LEU A 39 -5.74 4.58 0.44
CA LEU A 39 -4.92 5.36 -0.50
C LEU A 39 -4.81 4.69 -1.88
N VAL A 40 -4.83 3.36 -1.94
CA VAL A 40 -4.79 2.61 -3.21
C VAL A 40 -6.15 2.62 -3.90
N LYS A 41 -7.25 2.39 -3.17
CA LYS A 41 -8.62 2.28 -3.73
C LYS A 41 -9.29 3.64 -3.96
N GLU A 42 -9.00 4.61 -3.10
CA GLU A 42 -9.60 5.94 -3.03
C GLU A 42 -8.50 7.00 -2.92
N PRO A 43 -7.66 7.17 -3.95
CA PRO A 43 -6.58 8.14 -3.90
C PRO A 43 -7.15 9.56 -3.69
N PRO A 44 -6.61 10.35 -2.75
CA PRO A 44 -7.16 11.67 -2.37
C PRO A 44 -6.95 12.75 -3.43
N TYR A 45 -6.42 12.41 -4.60
CA TYR A 45 -6.23 13.33 -5.71
C TYR A 45 -7.22 13.00 -6.83
N ALA A 46 -7.78 14.04 -7.45
CA ALA A 46 -8.50 13.87 -8.70
C ALA A 46 -7.58 13.17 -9.72
N LEU A 47 -8.12 12.18 -10.45
CA LEU A 47 -7.45 11.68 -11.65
C LEU A 47 -7.05 12.89 -12.50
N PRO A 48 -5.82 12.93 -13.06
CA PRO A 48 -5.46 14.02 -13.96
C PRO A 48 -6.56 14.13 -15.01
N SER A 49 -7.15 15.32 -15.16
CA SER A 49 -8.10 15.59 -16.23
C SER A 49 -7.48 15.10 -17.53
N ALA A 50 -8.16 14.17 -18.21
CA ALA A 50 -7.76 13.75 -19.54
C ALA A 50 -8.01 14.94 -20.48
N ASP A 51 -6.96 15.75 -20.70
CA ASP A 51 -6.88 16.71 -21.81
C ASP A 51 -6.61 15.98 -23.13
#